data_AF-A0A1C6QZ91-F1
#
_entry.id   AF-A0A1C6QZ91-F1
#
_cell.length_a   1.000
_cell.length_b   1.000
_cell.length_c   1.000
_cell.angle_alpha   90.00
_cell.angle_beta   90.00
_cell.angle_gamma   90.00
#
_symmetry.space_group_name_H-M   'P 1'
#
loop_
_entity.id
_entity.type
_entity.pdbx_description
1 polymer ?
#
loop_
_entity_poly.entity_id
_entity_poly.type
_entity_poly.pdbx_seq_one_letter_code
_entity_poly.pdbx_strand_id
1 'polypeptide(L)'
;MNDDLRFLWNSRERPPFGSKRWLVVWAKRALQFRSLMNLTLHRRKLRARGMEIGTLSVIDSDDLKGPGSNFSIGERTFIAHNAELVALEKITIGSRVVINDRVTVLTGSHHVGDPTWRQFRKPVRIEDYAWIAVGATILPGVTIGYGAVVGAGAVVAKDVPPLAVATGNPATVRLDVRPRDLDYDPVIFLAPFEAWVGRSKGALVTSADAMPSRDAAPMGHEKSTTP
;
A
#
# COMPACT_ATOMS: atom_id res chain seq x y z
N MET A 1 -8.36 -23.23 -6.67
CA MET A 1 -6.95 -22.94 -6.33
C MET A 1 -6.89 -21.48 -5.89
N ASN A 2 -6.28 -21.15 -4.76
CA ASN A 2 -6.19 -19.77 -4.26
C ASN A 2 -5.57 -18.86 -5.33
N ASP A 3 -6.13 -17.67 -5.59
CA ASP A 3 -5.66 -16.75 -6.64
C ASP A 3 -4.15 -16.42 -6.48
N ASP A 4 -3.68 -16.30 -5.25
CA ASP A 4 -2.26 -16.16 -4.92
C ASP A 4 -1.39 -17.31 -5.41
N LEU A 5 -1.79 -18.56 -5.15
CA LEU A 5 -1.00 -19.72 -5.54
C LEU A 5 -0.98 -19.87 -7.06
N ARG A 6 -2.10 -19.54 -7.71
CA ARG A 6 -2.19 -19.51 -9.16
C ARG A 6 -1.27 -18.42 -9.73
N PHE A 7 -1.28 -17.22 -9.16
CA PHE A 7 -0.37 -16.15 -9.55
C PHE A 7 1.09 -16.56 -9.36
N LEU A 8 1.48 -17.01 -8.17
CA LEU A 8 2.86 -17.39 -7.85
C LEU A 8 3.35 -18.55 -8.73
N TRP A 9 2.49 -19.53 -8.99
CA TRP A 9 2.81 -20.62 -9.90
C TRP A 9 3.08 -20.10 -11.31
N ASN A 10 2.22 -19.23 -11.84
CA ASN A 10 2.36 -18.70 -13.19
C ASN A 10 3.57 -17.78 -13.34
N SER A 11 3.80 -16.92 -12.35
CA SER A 11 4.87 -15.90 -12.32
C SER A 11 6.24 -16.44 -11.86
N ARG A 12 6.34 -17.74 -11.58
CA ARG A 12 7.55 -18.34 -10.99
C ARG A 12 8.78 -18.24 -11.88
N GLU A 13 9.96 -18.09 -11.27
CA GLU A 13 11.26 -18.30 -11.91
C GLU A 13 11.36 -19.74 -12.42
N ARG A 14 11.79 -19.93 -13.67
CA ARG A 14 11.94 -21.24 -14.32
C ARG A 14 13.37 -21.46 -14.82
N PRO A 15 14.35 -21.66 -13.92
CA PRO A 15 15.70 -22.01 -14.34
C PRO A 15 15.71 -23.37 -15.07
N PRO A 16 16.70 -23.64 -15.94
CA PRO A 16 16.85 -24.94 -16.58
C PRO A 16 16.86 -26.07 -15.56
N PHE A 17 16.08 -27.12 -15.84
CA PHE A 17 15.95 -28.28 -14.95
C PHE A 17 17.32 -28.88 -14.62
N GLY A 18 17.54 -29.24 -13.35
CA GLY A 18 18.80 -29.82 -12.87
C GLY A 18 19.97 -28.83 -12.69
N SER A 19 19.85 -27.56 -13.10
CA SER A 19 20.89 -26.56 -12.84
C SER A 19 21.06 -26.26 -11.35
N LYS A 20 22.24 -25.76 -10.95
CA LYS A 20 22.49 -25.25 -9.59
C LYS A 20 21.42 -24.23 -9.17
N ARG A 21 21.02 -23.33 -10.09
CA ARG A 21 19.98 -22.33 -9.83
C ARG A 21 18.61 -22.97 -9.61
N TRP A 22 18.25 -23.99 -10.39
CA TRP A 22 17.01 -24.73 -10.22
C TRP A 22 16.92 -25.37 -8.82
N LEU A 23 17.99 -26.04 -8.38
CA LEU A 23 18.07 -26.62 -7.02
C LEU A 23 17.91 -25.55 -5.93
N VAL A 24 18.61 -24.42 -6.06
CA VAL A 24 18.54 -23.30 -5.10
C VAL A 24 17.12 -22.73 -5.03
N VAL A 25 16.46 -22.51 -6.17
CA VAL A 25 15.10 -21.94 -6.21
C VAL A 25 14.10 -22.90 -5.56
N TRP A 26 14.17 -24.19 -5.84
CA TRP A 26 13.28 -25.18 -5.21
C TRP A 26 13.55 -25.36 -3.72
N ALA A 27 14.81 -25.33 -3.29
CA ALA A 27 15.16 -25.33 -1.88
C ALA A 27 14.58 -24.10 -1.16
N LYS A 28 14.71 -22.90 -1.75
CA LYS A 28 14.09 -21.67 -1.22
C LYS A 28 12.57 -21.81 -1.10
N ARG A 29 11.89 -22.35 -2.12
CA ARG A 29 10.44 -22.57 -2.09
C ARG A 29 10.03 -23.52 -0.97
N ALA A 30 10.76 -24.62 -0.79
CA ALA A 30 10.50 -25.56 0.29
C ALA A 30 10.68 -24.91 1.67
N LEU A 31 11.79 -24.17 1.86
CA LEU A 31 12.06 -23.43 3.10
C LEU A 31 10.99 -22.38 3.41
N GLN A 32 10.52 -21.67 2.39
CA GLN A 32 9.54 -20.59 2.54
C GLN A 32 8.08 -21.05 2.46
N PHE A 33 7.82 -22.33 2.19
CA PHE A 33 6.46 -22.85 2.01
C PHE A 33 5.57 -22.61 3.23
N ARG A 34 6.11 -22.84 4.43
CA ARG A 34 5.39 -22.58 5.69
C ARG A 34 4.99 -21.12 5.84
N SER A 35 5.92 -20.19 5.59
CA SER A 35 5.63 -18.76 5.66
C SER A 35 4.58 -18.33 4.63
N LEU A 36 4.70 -18.82 3.39
CA LEU A 36 3.69 -18.56 2.35
C LEU A 36 2.29 -19.08 2.76
N MET A 37 2.22 -20.28 3.33
CA MET A 37 0.96 -20.84 3.81
C MET A 37 0.39 -20.02 4.97
N ASN A 38 1.23 -19.56 5.91
CA ASN A 38 0.80 -18.72 7.01
C ASN A 38 0.20 -17.40 6.51
N LEU A 39 0.86 -16.70 5.59
CA LEU A 39 0.33 -15.47 4.96
C LEU A 39 -1.01 -15.73 4.29
N THR A 40 -1.09 -16.83 3.56
CA THR A 40 -2.29 -17.25 2.82
C THR A 40 -3.46 -17.54 3.76
N LEU A 41 -3.22 -18.28 4.84
CA LEU A 41 -4.22 -18.64 5.84
C LEU A 41 -4.64 -17.43 6.68
N HIS A 42 -3.70 -16.58 7.06
CA HIS A 42 -3.97 -15.34 7.79
C HIS A 42 -4.93 -14.46 7.00
N ARG A 43 -4.66 -14.19 5.72
CA ARG A 43 -5.57 -13.42 4.87
C ARG A 43 -6.95 -14.09 4.72
N ARG A 44 -7.01 -15.42 4.60
CA ARG A 44 -8.29 -16.15 4.58
C ARG A 44 -9.08 -15.95 5.86
N LYS A 45 -8.42 -15.99 7.03
CA LYS A 45 -9.04 -15.71 8.33
C LYS A 45 -9.58 -14.28 8.38
N LEU A 46 -8.82 -13.29 7.90
CA LEU A 46 -9.29 -11.90 7.82
C LEU A 46 -10.49 -11.73 6.87
N ARG A 47 -10.46 -12.34 5.68
CA ARG A 47 -11.61 -12.35 4.76
C ARG A 47 -12.85 -13.01 5.37
N ALA A 48 -12.67 -14.10 6.13
CA ALA A 48 -13.76 -14.76 6.86
C ALA A 48 -14.36 -13.88 7.98
N ARG A 49 -13.64 -12.87 8.47
CA ARG A 49 -14.17 -11.82 9.37
C ARG A 49 -14.99 -10.75 8.63
N GLY A 50 -15.15 -10.85 7.31
CA GLY A 50 -15.90 -9.91 6.46
C GLY A 50 -15.06 -8.83 5.79
N MET A 51 -13.73 -8.93 5.84
CA MET A 51 -12.82 -7.96 5.19
C MET A 51 -12.67 -8.25 3.69
N GLU A 52 -12.65 -7.21 2.88
CA GLU A 52 -12.21 -7.28 1.49
C GLU A 52 -10.69 -7.11 1.46
N ILE A 53 -9.95 -8.12 1.02
CA ILE A 53 -8.48 -8.05 0.93
C ILE A 53 -8.05 -8.58 -0.43
N GLY A 54 -7.27 -7.82 -1.18
CA GLY A 54 -6.74 -8.18 -2.49
C GLY A 54 -5.74 -9.33 -2.47
N THR A 55 -5.41 -9.82 -3.65
CA THR A 55 -4.45 -10.91 -3.87
C THR A 55 -3.03 -10.48 -3.47
N LEU A 56 -2.23 -11.39 -2.90
CA LEU A 56 -0.86 -11.16 -2.41
C LEU A 56 -0.67 -10.11 -1.30
N SER A 57 -1.71 -9.39 -0.89
CA SER A 57 -1.58 -8.43 0.21
C SER A 57 -1.20 -9.15 1.50
N VAL A 58 -0.29 -8.52 2.24
CA VAL A 58 0.30 -9.00 3.49
C VAL A 58 -0.10 -8.04 4.58
N ILE A 59 -0.80 -8.60 5.57
CA ILE A 59 -1.26 -7.89 6.75
C ILE A 59 -0.57 -8.57 7.93
N ASP A 60 0.40 -7.88 8.51
CA ASP A 60 1.20 -8.36 9.64
C ASP A 60 0.76 -7.71 10.97
N SER A 61 -0.22 -6.79 10.90
CA SER A 61 -0.84 -6.21 12.08
C SER A 61 -2.04 -7.02 12.57
N ASP A 62 -2.10 -7.22 13.88
CA ASP A 62 -3.27 -7.77 14.58
C ASP A 62 -4.24 -6.68 15.07
N ASP A 63 -3.85 -5.40 15.03
CA ASP A 63 -4.60 -4.25 15.57
C ASP A 63 -5.63 -3.66 14.59
N LEU A 64 -6.44 -4.54 14.01
CA LEU A 64 -7.56 -4.18 13.11
C LEU A 64 -8.87 -4.13 13.90
N LYS A 65 -9.22 -2.94 14.38
CA LYS A 65 -10.34 -2.68 15.31
C LYS A 65 -11.58 -2.22 14.53
N GLY A 66 -12.67 -2.97 14.65
CA GLY A 66 -13.95 -2.67 14.00
C GLY A 66 -14.53 -3.86 13.22
N PRO A 67 -15.76 -3.73 12.69
CA PRO A 67 -16.35 -4.76 11.82
C PRO A 67 -15.49 -5.01 10.58
N GLY A 68 -15.34 -6.27 10.17
CA GLY A 68 -14.54 -6.60 8.98
C GLY A 68 -15.05 -5.90 7.70
N SER A 69 -16.36 -5.68 7.60
CA SER A 69 -17.01 -4.94 6.50
C SER A 69 -16.52 -3.49 6.34
N ASN A 70 -15.88 -2.93 7.37
CA ASN A 70 -15.32 -1.58 7.31
C ASN A 70 -13.92 -1.55 6.69
N PHE A 71 -13.33 -2.69 6.33
CA PHE A 71 -12.00 -2.77 5.73
C PHE A 71 -12.10 -3.24 4.28
N SER A 72 -11.56 -2.41 3.38
CA SER A 72 -11.31 -2.78 2.00
C SER A 72 -9.85 -2.49 1.68
N ILE A 73 -9.09 -3.53 1.32
CA ILE A 73 -7.65 -3.48 1.11
C ILE A 73 -7.37 -4.03 -0.29
N GLY A 74 -6.69 -3.25 -1.13
CA GLY A 74 -6.34 -3.61 -2.49
C GLY A 74 -5.28 -4.71 -2.58
N GLU A 75 -4.81 -4.97 -3.80
CA GLU A 75 -3.84 -6.03 -4.08
C GLU A 75 -2.41 -5.61 -3.78
N ARG A 76 -1.55 -6.57 -3.44
CA ARG A 76 -0.11 -6.35 -3.22
C ARG A 76 0.16 -5.22 -2.23
N THR A 77 -0.70 -5.03 -1.25
CA THR A 77 -0.56 -4.02 -0.21
C THR A 77 0.13 -4.64 1.00
N PHE A 78 1.03 -3.88 1.62
CA PHE A 78 1.76 -4.28 2.81
C PHE A 78 1.32 -3.43 4.00
N ILE A 79 0.85 -4.08 5.06
CA ILE A 79 0.58 -3.46 6.36
C ILE A 79 1.48 -4.12 7.39
N ALA A 80 2.42 -3.36 7.92
CA ALA A 80 3.42 -3.81 8.87
C ALA A 80 2.84 -4.06 10.27
N HIS A 81 3.66 -4.64 11.13
CA HIS A 81 3.33 -4.96 12.51
C HIS A 81 3.01 -3.70 13.34
N ASN A 82 2.17 -3.84 14.36
CA ASN A 82 1.70 -2.74 15.23
C ASN A 82 1.05 -1.55 14.50
N ALA A 83 0.60 -1.70 13.24
CA ALA A 83 -0.21 -0.68 12.60
C ALA A 83 -1.65 -0.76 13.14
N GLU A 84 -2.11 0.28 13.82
CA GLU A 84 -3.44 0.32 14.44
C GLU A 84 -4.45 0.95 13.48
N LEU A 85 -5.44 0.17 13.04
CA LEU A 85 -6.50 0.66 12.16
C LEU A 85 -7.84 0.59 12.91
N VAL A 86 -8.36 1.75 13.30
CA VAL A 86 -9.60 1.90 14.07
C VAL A 86 -10.75 2.30 13.15
N ALA A 87 -11.44 1.30 12.63
CA ALA A 87 -12.49 1.41 11.63
C ALA A 87 -13.90 1.47 12.25
N LEU A 88 -14.21 2.60 12.91
CA LEU A 88 -15.59 2.94 13.31
C LEU A 88 -16.49 3.29 12.11
N GLU A 89 -15.85 3.63 11.00
CA GLU A 89 -16.39 3.87 9.65
C GLU A 89 -15.38 3.27 8.64
N LYS A 90 -15.70 3.25 7.34
CA LYS A 90 -14.90 2.58 6.33
C LYS A 90 -13.45 3.10 6.23
N ILE A 91 -12.49 2.18 6.26
CA ILE A 91 -11.10 2.36 5.84
C ILE A 91 -10.92 1.68 4.50
N THR A 92 -10.65 2.47 3.46
CA THR A 92 -10.39 1.97 2.10
C THR A 92 -8.92 2.18 1.77
N ILE A 93 -8.20 1.10 1.52
CA ILE A 93 -6.77 1.09 1.17
C ILE A 93 -6.64 0.50 -0.24
N GLY A 94 -5.96 1.22 -1.12
CA GLY A 94 -5.71 0.83 -2.50
C GLY A 94 -4.72 -0.32 -2.64
N SER A 95 -4.27 -0.52 -3.87
CA SER A 95 -3.28 -1.52 -4.24
C SER A 95 -1.86 -0.96 -4.14
N ARG A 96 -0.90 -1.83 -3.82
CA ARG A 96 0.53 -1.46 -3.68
C ARG A 96 0.80 -0.36 -2.67
N VAL A 97 -0.10 -0.24 -1.68
CA VAL A 97 0.08 0.67 -0.55
C VAL A 97 1.06 0.05 0.43
N VAL A 98 1.85 0.92 1.09
CA VAL A 98 2.73 0.54 2.19
C VAL A 98 2.32 1.29 3.44
N ILE A 99 1.93 0.56 4.49
CA ILE A 99 1.70 1.09 5.82
C ILE A 99 2.76 0.50 6.74
N ASN A 100 3.69 1.33 7.22
CA ASN A 100 4.78 0.91 8.09
C ASN A 100 4.33 0.77 9.55
N ASP A 101 5.26 0.28 10.39
CA ASP A 101 4.99 -0.02 11.78
C ASP A 101 4.47 1.18 12.56
N ARG A 102 3.61 0.91 13.55
CA ARG A 102 3.08 1.92 14.49
C ARG A 102 2.29 3.05 13.82
N VAL A 103 1.89 2.90 12.56
CA VAL A 103 0.94 3.83 11.94
C VAL A 103 -0.41 3.68 12.61
N THR A 104 -1.07 4.80 12.90
CA THR A 104 -2.44 4.82 13.42
C THR A 104 -3.39 5.44 12.41
N VAL A 105 -4.47 4.73 12.08
CA VAL A 105 -5.55 5.22 11.21
C VAL A 105 -6.85 5.28 12.00
N LEU A 106 -7.45 6.46 12.09
CA LEU A 106 -8.66 6.69 12.88
C LEU A 106 -9.80 7.15 11.99
N THR A 107 -10.97 6.52 12.11
CA THR A 107 -12.18 6.96 11.39
C THR A 107 -13.24 7.55 12.30
N GLY A 108 -12.98 7.71 13.60
CA GLY A 108 -13.91 8.33 14.54
C GLY A 108 -13.22 9.16 15.61
N SER A 109 -13.94 10.15 16.10
CA SER A 109 -13.52 11.04 17.18
C SER A 109 -14.76 11.73 17.78
N HIS A 110 -14.59 12.83 18.50
CA HIS A 110 -15.65 13.56 19.17
C HIS A 110 -15.64 15.04 18.78
N HIS A 111 -16.82 15.64 18.69
CA HIS A 111 -16.94 17.08 18.46
C HIS A 111 -16.47 17.85 19.70
N VAL A 112 -15.36 18.59 19.58
CA VAL A 112 -14.74 19.32 20.71
C VAL A 112 -15.65 20.42 21.26
N GLY A 113 -16.43 21.09 20.40
CA GLY A 113 -17.35 22.15 20.79
C GLY A 113 -18.76 21.67 21.16
N ASP A 114 -19.00 20.36 21.19
CA ASP A 114 -20.30 19.80 21.54
C ASP A 114 -20.32 19.48 23.05
N PRO A 115 -21.22 20.10 23.84
CA PRO A 115 -21.26 19.90 25.29
C PRO A 115 -21.62 18.47 25.71
N THR A 116 -22.16 17.66 24.79
CA THR A 116 -22.48 16.25 25.02
C THR A 116 -21.36 15.30 24.63
N TRP A 117 -20.21 15.83 24.17
CA TRP A 117 -19.07 15.05 23.68
C TRP A 117 -19.48 14.05 22.58
N ARG A 118 -20.37 14.50 21.69
CA ARG A 118 -20.95 13.66 20.64
C ARG A 118 -19.87 13.08 19.72
N GLN A 119 -19.96 11.78 19.48
CA GLN A 119 -19.08 11.07 18.55
C GLN A 119 -19.41 11.44 17.09
N PHE A 120 -18.38 11.57 16.26
CA PHE A 120 -18.52 11.58 14.81
C PHE A 120 -17.62 10.52 14.18
N ARG A 121 -17.98 10.10 12.97
CA ARG A 121 -17.24 9.11 12.19
C ARG A 121 -17.14 9.59 10.75
N LYS A 122 -15.96 9.45 10.15
CA LYS A 122 -15.69 9.83 8.76
C LYS A 122 -14.74 8.80 8.15
N PRO A 123 -15.01 8.33 6.92
CA PRO A 123 -14.19 7.31 6.29
C PRO A 123 -12.77 7.82 6.03
N VAL A 124 -11.80 6.92 5.99
CA VAL A 124 -10.44 7.22 5.53
C VAL A 124 -10.18 6.49 4.22
N ARG A 125 -9.56 7.18 3.27
CA ARG A 125 -9.15 6.60 1.99
C ARG A 125 -7.65 6.74 1.81
N ILE A 126 -6.99 5.66 1.44
CA ILE A 126 -5.57 5.62 1.11
C ILE A 126 -5.51 5.03 -0.29
N GLU A 127 -5.15 5.83 -1.29
CA GLU A 127 -5.17 5.41 -2.69
C GLU A 127 -3.93 4.60 -3.08
N ASP A 128 -3.95 4.04 -4.29
CA ASP A 128 -2.90 3.17 -4.79
C ASP A 128 -1.51 3.81 -4.69
N TYR A 129 -0.50 2.97 -4.40
CA TYR A 129 0.90 3.40 -4.24
C TYR A 129 1.15 4.43 -3.13
N ALA A 130 0.19 4.74 -2.27
CA ALA A 130 0.49 5.56 -1.10
C ALA A 130 1.50 4.87 -0.17
N TRP A 131 2.34 5.65 0.49
CA TRP A 131 3.31 5.16 1.48
C TRP A 131 3.18 5.93 2.79
N ILE A 132 2.77 5.23 3.84
CA ILE A 132 2.62 5.77 5.19
C ILE A 132 3.79 5.29 6.03
N ALA A 133 4.72 6.19 6.32
CA ALA A 133 5.93 5.87 7.06
C ALA A 133 5.67 5.68 8.55
N VAL A 134 6.66 5.10 9.22
CA VAL A 134 6.58 4.61 10.60
C VAL A 134 6.02 5.65 11.58
N GLY A 135 5.08 5.23 12.42
CA GLY A 135 4.55 6.07 13.49
C GLY A 135 3.66 7.24 13.05
N ALA A 136 3.27 7.33 11.78
CA ALA A 136 2.36 8.39 11.33
C ALA A 136 0.91 8.15 11.77
N THR A 137 0.16 9.24 11.94
CA THR A 137 -1.26 9.21 12.34
C THR A 137 -2.13 9.86 11.27
N ILE A 138 -3.17 9.15 10.82
CA ILE A 138 -4.17 9.64 9.86
C ILE A 138 -5.50 9.84 10.60
N LEU A 139 -6.03 11.07 10.56
CA LEU A 139 -7.24 11.46 11.26
C LEU A 139 -8.53 11.19 10.45
N PRO A 140 -9.72 11.21 11.09
CA PRO A 140 -10.97 10.87 10.43
C PRO A 140 -11.30 11.77 9.24
N GLY A 141 -11.73 11.17 8.13
CA GLY A 141 -12.16 11.90 6.93
C GLY A 141 -11.04 12.21 5.94
N VAL A 142 -9.80 11.82 6.24
CA VAL A 142 -8.65 12.10 5.38
C VAL A 142 -8.59 11.15 4.19
N THR A 143 -8.30 11.73 3.01
CA THR A 143 -7.86 11.02 1.82
C THR A 143 -6.36 11.22 1.59
N ILE A 144 -5.62 10.12 1.50
CA ILE A 144 -4.22 10.09 1.05
C ILE A 144 -4.25 9.71 -0.44
N GLY A 145 -3.90 10.66 -1.30
CA GLY A 145 -3.99 10.52 -2.74
C GLY A 145 -2.98 9.53 -3.33
N TYR A 146 -3.21 9.17 -4.60
CA TYR A 146 -2.38 8.23 -5.36
C TYR A 146 -0.89 8.55 -5.21
N GLY A 147 -0.09 7.56 -4.81
CA GLY A 147 1.37 7.70 -4.72
C GLY A 147 1.87 8.63 -3.63
N ALA A 148 0.99 9.26 -2.84
CA ALA A 148 1.38 10.21 -1.82
C ALA A 148 2.14 9.55 -0.67
N VAL A 149 2.99 10.32 0.00
CA VAL A 149 3.80 9.84 1.13
C VAL A 149 3.43 10.61 2.38
N VAL A 150 3.21 9.88 3.48
CA VAL A 150 3.11 10.46 4.81
C VAL A 150 4.40 10.11 5.55
N GLY A 151 5.16 11.14 5.93
CA GLY A 151 6.45 10.99 6.60
C GLY A 151 6.34 10.42 8.01
N ALA A 152 7.46 9.91 8.52
CA ALA A 152 7.50 9.27 9.83
C ALA A 152 7.03 10.23 10.94
N GLY A 153 6.19 9.74 11.84
CA GLY A 153 5.64 10.51 12.95
C GLY A 153 4.71 11.67 12.56
N ALA A 154 4.32 11.79 11.28
CA ALA A 154 3.47 12.89 10.84
C ALA A 154 2.02 12.73 11.33
N VAL A 155 1.34 13.83 11.65
CA VAL A 155 -0.08 13.84 12.02
C VAL A 155 -0.88 14.53 10.91
N VAL A 156 -1.60 13.73 10.14
CA VAL A 156 -2.33 14.16 8.95
C VAL A 156 -3.79 14.42 9.31
N ALA A 157 -4.16 15.70 9.32
CA ALA A 157 -5.51 16.18 9.63
C ALA A 157 -6.30 16.64 8.41
N LYS A 158 -5.69 16.67 7.22
CA LYS A 158 -6.25 17.13 5.96
C LYS A 158 -5.80 16.21 4.83
N ASP A 159 -6.56 16.19 3.75
CA ASP A 159 -6.24 15.39 2.57
C ASP A 159 -4.83 15.70 2.03
N VAL A 160 -4.15 14.66 1.58
CA VAL A 160 -2.82 14.75 0.96
C VAL A 160 -3.01 14.54 -0.54
N PRO A 161 -2.69 15.53 -1.39
CA PRO A 161 -2.83 15.40 -2.84
C PRO A 161 -2.02 14.24 -3.41
N PRO A 162 -2.40 13.70 -4.58
CA PRO A 162 -1.61 12.70 -5.29
C PRO A 162 -0.15 13.13 -5.45
N LEU A 163 0.77 12.18 -5.29
CA LEU A 163 2.22 12.35 -5.45
C LEU A 163 2.87 13.38 -4.51
N ALA A 164 2.10 13.92 -3.56
CA ALA A 164 2.62 14.85 -2.56
C ALA A 164 3.26 14.12 -1.38
N VAL A 165 4.07 14.84 -0.62
CA VAL A 165 4.71 14.34 0.60
C VAL A 165 4.25 15.21 1.78
N ALA A 166 3.60 14.59 2.77
CA ALA A 166 3.12 15.25 3.97
C ALA A 166 4.01 14.88 5.18
N THR A 167 4.58 15.86 5.87
CA THR A 167 5.49 15.63 7.01
C THR A 167 5.21 16.56 8.17
N GLY A 168 5.48 16.13 9.40
CA GLY A 168 5.38 16.96 10.60
C GLY A 168 4.08 16.80 11.39
N ASN A 169 3.98 17.53 12.50
CA ASN A 169 2.80 17.56 13.37
C ASN A 169 2.49 19.02 13.75
N PRO A 170 1.44 19.64 13.16
CA PRO A 170 0.57 19.11 12.12
C PRO A 170 1.32 18.90 10.78
N ALA A 171 0.88 17.94 9.97
CA ALA A 171 1.53 17.65 8.70
C ALA A 171 1.42 18.81 7.72
N THR A 172 2.54 19.16 7.09
CA THR A 172 2.64 20.13 5.99
C THR A 172 2.92 19.39 4.69
N VAL A 173 2.22 19.78 3.61
CA VAL A 173 2.26 19.14 2.30
C VAL A 173 3.30 19.80 1.40
N ARG A 174 4.11 18.98 0.72
CA ARG A 174 5.02 19.37 -0.37
C ARG A 174 4.62 18.69 -1.66
N LEU A 175 4.46 19.45 -2.73
CA LEU A 175 4.12 18.96 -4.07
C LEU A 175 5.39 18.63 -4.87
N ASP A 176 5.22 17.91 -5.98
CA ASP A 176 6.27 17.64 -6.98
C ASP A 176 7.52 16.91 -6.48
N VAL A 177 7.38 16.06 -5.45
CA VAL A 177 8.50 15.28 -4.89
C VAL A 177 8.54 13.84 -5.44
N ARG A 178 7.38 13.23 -5.70
CA ARG A 178 7.29 11.83 -6.17
C ARG A 178 7.27 11.75 -7.71
N PRO A 179 7.94 10.77 -8.31
CA PRO A 179 7.81 10.50 -9.74
C PRO A 179 6.38 10.03 -10.07
N ARG A 180 5.96 10.26 -11.33
CA ARG A 180 4.59 9.95 -11.79
C ARG A 180 4.42 8.48 -12.18
N ASP A 181 5.50 7.83 -12.58
CA ASP A 181 5.59 6.46 -13.10
C ASP A 181 5.94 5.46 -12.00
N LEU A 182 5.03 5.29 -11.04
CA LEU A 182 5.20 4.32 -9.94
C LEU A 182 4.92 2.89 -10.44
N ASP A 183 5.93 2.01 -10.40
CA ASP A 183 5.81 0.59 -10.78
C ASP A 183 6.41 -0.37 -9.73
N TYR A 184 6.52 0.06 -8.48
CA TYR A 184 7.01 -0.82 -7.42
C TYR A 184 5.94 -1.81 -6.94
N ASP A 185 6.40 -2.96 -6.44
CA ASP A 185 5.58 -3.96 -5.74
C ASP A 185 6.11 -4.12 -4.31
N PRO A 186 5.36 -3.69 -3.29
CA PRO A 186 5.88 -3.64 -1.94
C PRO A 186 5.87 -5.00 -1.23
N VAL A 187 5.30 -6.05 -1.84
CA VAL A 187 5.27 -7.39 -1.23
C VAL A 187 6.22 -8.33 -1.95
N ILE A 188 6.51 -8.14 -3.24
CA ILE A 188 7.22 -9.14 -4.05
C ILE A 188 8.64 -9.47 -3.56
N PHE A 189 9.28 -8.55 -2.84
CA PHE A 189 10.61 -8.74 -2.26
C PHE A 189 10.60 -9.53 -0.95
N LEU A 190 9.43 -9.78 -0.36
CA LEU A 190 9.33 -10.63 0.83
C LEU A 190 9.74 -12.06 0.48
N ALA A 191 10.56 -12.68 1.33
CA ALA A 191 11.16 -13.99 1.07
C ALA A 191 10.17 -15.07 0.58
N PRO A 192 8.92 -15.16 1.09
CA PRO A 192 7.94 -16.13 0.61
C PRO A 192 7.51 -15.93 -0.84
N PHE A 193 7.49 -14.70 -1.34
CA PHE A 193 7.15 -14.39 -2.72
C PHE A 193 8.39 -14.37 -3.62
N GLU A 194 9.53 -13.84 -3.13
CA GLU A 194 10.81 -13.85 -3.83
C GLU A 194 11.23 -15.28 -4.21
N ALA A 195 11.00 -16.26 -3.32
CA ALA A 195 11.29 -17.67 -3.60
C ALA A 195 10.55 -18.22 -4.83
N TRP A 196 9.42 -17.62 -5.19
CA TRP A 196 8.65 -17.99 -6.36
C TRP A 196 9.08 -17.18 -7.58
N VAL A 197 9.01 -15.86 -7.52
CA VAL A 197 9.16 -14.96 -8.67
C VAL A 197 10.61 -14.61 -9.04
N GLY A 198 11.57 -14.84 -8.13
CA GLY A 198 12.98 -14.49 -8.31
C GLY A 198 13.29 -13.02 -7.99
N ARG A 199 14.57 -12.73 -7.68
CA ARG A 199 15.05 -11.38 -7.32
C ARG A 199 14.96 -10.38 -8.47
N SER A 200 15.10 -10.85 -9.70
CA SER A 200 15.28 -10.00 -10.89
C SER A 200 13.99 -9.32 -11.37
N LYS A 201 12.82 -9.64 -10.81
CA LYS A 201 11.57 -8.90 -11.08
C LYS A 201 11.23 -7.84 -10.03
N GLY A 202 11.89 -7.86 -8.88
CA GLY A 202 11.66 -6.90 -7.78
C GLY A 202 12.71 -5.81 -7.64
N ALA A 203 13.86 -5.94 -8.32
CA ALA A 203 15.01 -5.04 -8.15
C ALA A 203 15.46 -4.32 -9.43
N LEU A 204 14.83 -4.58 -10.59
CA LEU A 204 15.13 -3.92 -11.86
C LEU A 204 13.86 -3.89 -12.74
N VAL A 205 12.97 -2.93 -12.51
CA VAL A 205 12.24 -2.28 -13.61
C VAL A 205 12.78 -0.86 -13.73
N THR A 206 14.09 -0.78 -13.93
CA THR A 206 14.72 0.39 -14.54
C THR A 206 15.08 -0.03 -15.95
N SER A 207 14.54 0.70 -16.93
CA SER A 207 14.84 0.64 -18.37
C SER A 207 14.56 -0.68 -19.10
N ALA A 208 13.37 -0.80 -19.71
CA ALA A 208 13.20 -1.39 -21.05
C ALA A 208 11.79 -1.20 -21.66
N ASP A 209 10.74 -1.00 -20.85
CA ASP A 209 9.36 -0.82 -21.36
C ASP A 209 8.81 0.61 -21.16
N ALA A 210 9.67 1.61 -21.34
CA ALA A 210 9.17 2.97 -21.58
C ALA A 210 8.49 2.97 -22.97
N MET A 211 7.16 2.86 -22.95
CA MET A 211 6.29 3.04 -24.11
C MET A 211 6.61 4.37 -24.83
N PRO A 212 6.41 4.44 -26.16
CA PRO A 212 6.91 5.53 -26.99
C PRO A 212 6.31 6.87 -26.60
N SER A 213 7.14 7.91 -26.71
CA SER A 213 6.80 9.31 -26.55
C SER A 213 5.45 9.64 -27.20
N ARG A 214 4.49 10.08 -26.41
CA ARG A 214 3.35 10.82 -26.95
C ARG A 214 3.79 12.24 -27.21
N ASP A 215 3.58 12.63 -28.46
CA ASP A 215 3.97 13.90 -29.06
C ASP A 215 3.58 15.11 -28.23
N ALA A 216 4.47 16.09 -28.28
CA ALA A 216 4.28 17.44 -27.80
C ALA A 216 3.03 18.07 -28.44
N ALA A 217 2.05 18.44 -27.61
CA ALA A 217 1.14 19.53 -27.97
C ALA A 217 1.86 20.86 -27.67
N PRO A 218 1.94 21.80 -28.62
CA PRO A 218 2.66 23.05 -28.39
C PRO A 218 1.90 23.93 -27.40
N MET A 219 2.60 24.41 -26.36
CA MET A 219 2.12 25.52 -25.55
C MET A 219 2.15 26.80 -26.41
N GLY A 220 0.98 27.31 -26.73
CA GLY A 220 0.82 28.67 -27.24
C GLY A 220 1.15 29.67 -26.12
N HIS A 221 2.26 30.39 -26.28
CA HIS A 221 2.52 31.62 -25.53
C HIS A 221 1.67 32.74 -26.12
N GLU A 222 0.66 33.19 -25.39
CA GLU A 222 0.01 34.47 -25.67
C GLU A 222 0.79 35.56 -24.93
N LYS A 223 1.45 36.44 -25.70
CA LYS A 223 2.20 37.58 -25.19
C LYS A 223 1.21 38.65 -24.71
N SER A 224 1.43 39.09 -23.47
CA SER A 224 0.98 40.38 -22.95
C SER A 224 1.39 41.51 -23.90
N THR A 225 0.41 42.27 -24.38
CA THR A 225 0.60 43.63 -24.90
C THR A 225 -0.46 44.52 -24.27
N THR A 226 -0.08 45.27 -23.25
CA THR A 226 -0.73 46.53 -22.86
C THR A 226 0.10 47.68 -23.41
N PRO A 227 -0.54 48.78 -23.81
CA PRO A 227 -0.12 50.12 -23.43
C PRO A 227 -0.86 50.57 -22.16
#